data_AF-C8PBK5-F1
#
_entry.id   AF-C8PBK5-F1
#
_cell.length_a   1.000
_cell.length_b   1.000
_cell.length_c   1.000
_cell.angle_alpha   90.00
_cell.angle_beta   90.00
_cell.angle_gamma   90.00
#
_symmetry.space_group_name_H-M   'P 1'
#
loop_
_entity.id
_entity.type
_entity.pdbx_description
1 polymer ?
#
loop_
_entity_poly.entity_id
_entity_poly.type
_entity_poly.pdbx_seq_one_letter_code
_entity_poly.pdbx_strand_id
1 'polypeptide(L)'
;MVLVSILVVLEPQASGSWHLHGLIKKKNGKLPYLDNNSVIAPMWRQGFTKTKRLKDSDNVAAYLMAYLTDMPKDEIMPNVKSKSILKGARLHFYPSGVHIYRNSRGIKRPTNFKGFKGQVLKDLGLSEDITADATFNRKQKLKDGKRLIHITEFYDNIPDKKKTNHARQDND
;
A
#
# COMPACT_ATOMS: atom_id res chain seq x y z
N MET A 1 8.69 -15.69 -24.42
CA MET A 1 8.93 -14.36 -23.79
C MET A 1 8.50 -14.43 -22.32
N VAL A 2 9.37 -14.05 -21.37
CA VAL A 2 9.00 -14.05 -19.95
C VAL A 2 8.11 -12.84 -19.67
N LEU A 3 6.87 -13.07 -19.26
CA LEU A 3 5.96 -12.00 -18.88
C LEU A 3 6.10 -11.72 -17.37
N VAL A 4 6.49 -10.49 -17.06
CA VAL A 4 6.61 -9.98 -15.69
C VAL A 4 5.56 -8.89 -15.49
N SER A 5 4.97 -8.86 -14.29
CA SER A 5 4.14 -7.76 -13.80
C SER A 5 4.92 -6.96 -12.78
N ILE A 6 4.86 -5.64 -12.90
CA ILE A 6 5.58 -4.71 -12.04
C ILE A 6 4.60 -3.68 -11.50
N LEU A 7 4.68 -3.38 -10.21
CA LEU A 7 4.01 -2.26 -9.56
C LEU A 7 5.06 -1.42 -8.86
N VAL A 8 5.08 -0.12 -9.11
CA VAL A 8 6.04 0.82 -8.50
C VAL A 8 5.30 1.96 -7.85
N VAL A 9 5.69 2.29 -6.61
CA VAL A 9 5.26 3.48 -5.88
C VAL A 9 6.43 4.44 -5.78
N LEU A 10 6.18 5.69 -6.15
CA LEU A 10 7.12 6.80 -6.03
C LEU A 10 7.07 7.35 -4.61
N GLU A 11 8.24 7.63 -4.04
CA GLU A 11 8.39 8.30 -2.76
C GLU A 11 9.53 9.33 -2.88
N PRO A 12 9.23 10.62 -3.09
CA PRO A 12 10.25 11.66 -3.12
C PRO A 12 10.91 11.82 -1.75
N GLN A 13 12.17 12.23 -1.76
CA GLN A 13 12.94 12.52 -0.56
C GLN A 13 13.25 14.02 -0.47
N ALA A 14 13.45 14.52 0.75
CA ALA A 14 13.81 15.91 0.99
C ALA A 14 15.14 16.32 0.33
N SER A 15 16.02 15.36 0.02
CA SER A 15 17.25 15.57 -0.76
C SER A 15 17.00 15.84 -2.25
N GLY A 16 15.75 15.77 -2.71
CA GLY A 16 15.38 15.80 -4.13
C GLY A 16 15.56 14.45 -4.85
N SER A 17 16.07 13.42 -4.16
CA SER A 17 16.23 12.08 -4.72
C SER A 17 14.90 11.33 -4.79
N TRP A 18 14.74 10.47 -5.81
CA TRP A 18 13.60 9.56 -5.90
C TRP A 18 13.87 8.25 -5.16
N HIS A 19 12.95 7.86 -4.28
CA HIS A 19 12.88 6.52 -3.72
C HIS A 19 11.72 5.76 -4.37
N LEU A 20 11.95 4.50 -4.74
CA LEU A 20 11.00 3.70 -5.52
C LEU A 20 10.77 2.37 -4.82
N HIS A 21 9.53 2.10 -4.42
CA HIS A 21 9.13 0.77 -3.94
C HIS A 21 8.59 -0.02 -5.12
N GLY A 22 9.36 -1.00 -5.59
CA GLY A 22 9.00 -1.84 -6.73
C GLY A 22 8.65 -3.26 -6.31
N LEU A 23 7.46 -3.71 -6.68
CA LEU A 23 7.05 -5.11 -6.61
C LEU A 23 7.15 -5.74 -7.99
N ILE A 24 7.80 -6.89 -8.06
CA ILE A 24 8.05 -7.63 -9.29
C ILE A 24 7.50 -9.04 -9.11
N LYS A 25 6.58 -9.43 -10.00
CA LYS A 25 5.98 -10.77 -10.01
C LYS A 25 6.06 -11.37 -11.40
N LYS A 26 6.51 -12.61 -11.51
CA LYS A 26 6.40 -13.38 -12.76
C LYS A 26 4.94 -13.78 -12.98
N LYS A 27 4.40 -13.62 -14.19
CA LYS A 27 2.99 -13.98 -14.45
C LYS A 27 2.76 -15.47 -14.24
N ASN A 28 3.68 -16.31 -14.72
CA ASN A 28 3.60 -17.77 -14.63
C ASN A 28 4.88 -18.35 -14.00
N GLY A 29 4.70 -19.26 -13.04
CA GLY A 29 5.79 -19.94 -12.36
C GLY A 29 6.57 -19.08 -11.35
N LYS A 30 7.66 -19.63 -10.83
CA LYS A 30 8.49 -18.95 -9.82
C LYS A 30 9.39 -17.89 -10.47
N LEU A 31 9.51 -16.74 -9.81
CA LEU A 31 10.49 -15.71 -10.15
C LEU A 31 11.89 -16.23 -9.78
N PRO A 32 12.87 -16.22 -10.71
CA PRO A 32 14.25 -16.60 -10.39
C PRO A 32 14.82 -15.70 -9.30
N TYR A 33 15.88 -16.17 -8.64
CA TYR A 33 16.61 -15.31 -7.72
C TYR A 33 17.21 -14.14 -8.50
N LEU A 34 16.93 -12.91 -8.03
CA LEU A 34 17.46 -11.69 -8.60
C LEU A 34 18.46 -11.13 -7.60
N ASP A 35 19.75 -11.42 -7.84
CA ASP A 35 20.80 -10.90 -6.97
C ASP A 35 20.89 -9.38 -7.09
N ASN A 36 20.98 -8.71 -5.94
CA ASN A 36 20.99 -7.26 -5.94
C ASN A 36 22.27 -6.69 -6.55
N ASN A 37 23.43 -7.27 -6.26
CA ASN A 37 24.71 -6.63 -6.54
C ASN A 37 25.24 -6.98 -7.93
N SER A 38 24.97 -8.19 -8.42
CA SER A 38 25.41 -8.68 -9.72
C SER A 38 24.39 -8.46 -10.84
N VAL A 39 23.10 -8.29 -10.52
CA VAL A 39 22.04 -8.13 -11.54
C VAL A 39 21.35 -6.78 -11.43
N ILE A 40 20.69 -6.49 -10.30
CA ILE A 40 19.79 -5.34 -10.22
C ILE A 40 20.53 -3.99 -10.13
N ALA A 41 21.51 -3.85 -9.23
CA ALA A 41 22.27 -2.62 -9.08
C ALA A 41 23.04 -2.23 -10.35
N PRO A 42 23.71 -3.15 -11.07
CA PRO A 42 24.35 -2.85 -12.35
C PRO A 42 23.37 -2.40 -13.43
N MET A 43 22.16 -2.96 -13.46
CA MET A 43 21.10 -2.53 -14.39
C MET A 43 20.53 -1.15 -14.04
N TRP A 44 20.41 -0.84 -12.74
CA TRP A 44 19.85 0.41 -12.27
C TRP A 44 20.75 1.62 -12.53
N ARG A 45 22.08 1.44 -12.41
CA ARG A 45 23.13 2.44 -12.74
C ARG A 45 23.15 3.74 -11.91
N GLN A 46 22.11 4.09 -11.17
CA GLN A 46 21.93 5.40 -10.53
C GLN A 46 21.65 5.29 -9.03
N GLY A 47 22.64 5.57 -8.17
CA GLY A 47 22.46 5.41 -6.72
C GLY A 47 22.51 3.94 -6.30
N PHE A 48 21.63 3.51 -5.40
CA PHE A 48 21.66 2.14 -4.85
C PHE A 48 20.30 1.45 -4.94
N THR A 49 20.33 0.13 -4.98
CA THR A 49 19.13 -0.72 -4.94
C THR A 49 19.21 -1.69 -3.79
N LYS A 50 18.05 -2.16 -3.34
CA LYS A 50 17.94 -3.25 -2.37
C LYS A 50 16.84 -4.21 -2.80
N THR A 51 17.26 -5.35 -3.33
CA THR A 51 16.34 -6.39 -3.80
C THR A 51 16.19 -7.47 -2.73
N LYS A 52 14.94 -7.78 -2.37
CA LYS A 52 14.60 -8.83 -1.40
C LYS A 52 13.42 -9.64 -1.89
N ARG A 53 13.45 -10.95 -1.59
CA ARG A 53 12.30 -11.83 -1.77
C ARG A 53 11.31 -11.58 -0.63
N LEU A 54 10.07 -11.29 -0.98
CA LEU A 54 8.97 -11.22 -0.02
C LEU A 54 8.63 -12.61 0.53
N LYS A 55 8.36 -12.67 1.82
CA LYS A 55 7.82 -13.82 2.54
C LYS A 55 6.34 -13.58 2.83
N ASP A 56 5.60 -14.65 3.08
CA ASP A 56 4.17 -14.55 3.39
C ASP A 56 3.88 -13.77 4.69
N SER A 57 4.87 -13.66 5.58
CA SER A 57 4.79 -12.85 6.80
C SER A 57 4.99 -11.34 6.56
N ASP A 58 5.47 -10.93 5.39
CA ASP A 58 5.82 -9.53 5.13
C ASP A 58 4.57 -8.67 4.91
N ASN A 59 4.53 -7.48 5.52
CA ASN A 59 3.50 -6.48 5.21
C ASN A 59 3.78 -5.85 3.84
N VAL A 60 3.34 -6.49 2.76
CA VAL A 60 3.50 -5.93 1.42
C VAL A 60 2.86 -4.54 1.31
N ALA A 61 1.74 -4.32 2.01
CA ALA A 61 1.08 -3.02 2.03
C ALA A 61 1.95 -1.94 2.69
N ALA A 62 2.67 -2.23 3.78
CA ALA A 62 3.55 -1.24 4.42
C ALA A 62 4.71 -0.79 3.52
N TYR A 63 5.18 -1.62 2.58
CA TYR A 63 6.16 -1.21 1.59
C TYR A 63 5.58 -0.25 0.54
N LEU A 64 4.27 -0.27 0.32
CA LEU A 64 3.60 0.54 -0.71
C LEU A 64 2.85 1.74 -0.15
N MET A 65 2.49 1.69 1.14
CA MET A 65 1.81 2.76 1.83
C MET A 65 2.81 3.87 2.13
N ALA A 66 2.85 4.87 1.27
CA ALA A 66 3.39 6.16 1.65
C ALA A 66 2.43 6.78 2.67
N TYR A 67 2.89 7.01 3.90
CA TYR A 67 2.18 7.89 4.82
C TYR A 67 2.30 9.30 4.21
N LEU A 68 1.21 9.79 3.63
CA LEU A 68 1.16 11.09 2.98
C LEU A 68 0.19 11.96 3.76
N THR A 69 0.75 12.86 4.56
CA THR A 69 0.01 13.92 5.22
C THR A 69 0.42 15.25 4.61
N ASP A 70 -0.57 16.08 4.28
CA ASP A 70 -0.34 17.47 3.89
C ASP A 70 -0.09 18.29 5.16
N MET A 71 1.13 18.22 5.68
CA MET A 71 1.57 19.04 6.80
C MET A 71 2.89 19.69 6.41
N PRO A 72 2.98 21.03 6.37
CA PRO A 72 4.23 21.74 6.19
C PRO A 72 5.20 21.34 7.29
N LYS A 73 6.46 21.12 6.93
CA LYS A 73 7.53 20.76 7.88
C LYS A 73 7.63 21.75 9.06
N ASP A 74 7.27 23.00 8.82
CA ASP A 74 7.31 24.09 9.80
C ASP A 74 6.12 24.06 10.79
N GLU A 75 5.00 23.43 10.42
CA GLU A 75 3.85 23.20 11.30
C GLU A 75 4.03 21.99 12.22
N ILE A 76 4.98 21.09 11.91
CA ILE A 76 5.24 19.83 12.63
C ILE A 76 5.87 20.06 14.02
N MET A 77 5.96 21.30 14.48
CA MET A 77 6.64 21.76 15.70
C MET A 77 8.17 21.62 15.56
N PRO A 78 8.95 22.67 15.89
CA PRO A 78 10.41 22.69 15.74
C PRO A 78 11.17 21.59 16.53
N ASN A 79 10.47 20.79 17.35
CA ASN A 79 11.02 19.76 18.22
C ASN A 79 10.55 18.32 17.91
N VAL A 80 9.77 18.06 16.86
CA VAL A 80 9.37 16.68 16.52
C VAL A 80 10.50 15.93 15.82
N LYS A 81 11.09 14.97 16.55
CA LYS A 81 12.19 14.11 16.08
C LYS A 81 11.74 12.76 15.53
N SER A 82 10.44 12.44 15.57
CA SER A 82 10.00 11.10 15.18
C SER A 82 10.12 10.91 13.67
N LYS A 83 10.90 9.90 13.26
CA LYS A 83 11.14 9.58 11.85
C LYS A 83 9.84 9.25 11.10
N SER A 84 8.81 8.75 11.79
CA SER A 84 7.50 8.45 11.22
C SER A 84 6.75 9.71 10.79
N ILE A 85 6.74 10.76 11.63
CA ILE A 85 6.06 12.03 11.30
C ILE A 85 6.80 12.75 10.16
N LEU A 86 8.13 12.78 10.20
CA LEU A 86 8.95 13.37 9.12
C LEU A 86 8.79 12.63 7.77
N LYS A 87 8.58 11.30 7.80
CA LYS A 87 8.27 10.52 6.60
C LYS A 87 6.83 10.73 6.12
N GLY A 88 5.91 10.98 7.05
CA GLY A 88 4.51 11.31 6.78
C GLY A 88 4.33 12.59 5.97
N ALA A 89 5.17 13.59 6.24
CA ALA A 89 5.10 14.91 5.64
C ALA A 89 5.69 15.02 4.22
N ARG A 90 5.58 13.98 3.38
CA ARG A 90 6.19 13.98 2.03
C ARG A 90 5.26 14.45 0.92
N LEU A 91 3.98 14.66 1.22
CA LEU A 91 2.99 14.98 0.19
C LEU A 91 3.36 16.24 -0.61
N HIS A 92 3.90 17.27 0.05
CA HIS A 92 4.33 18.51 -0.62
C HIS A 92 5.54 18.35 -1.55
N PHE A 93 6.29 17.24 -1.46
CA PHE A 93 7.40 16.96 -2.38
C PHE A 93 6.94 16.32 -3.71
N TYR A 94 5.68 15.88 -3.79
CA TYR A 94 5.15 15.34 -5.04
C TYR A 94 4.82 16.48 -6.00
N PRO A 95 5.34 16.45 -7.25
CA PRO A 95 4.91 17.39 -8.27
C PRO A 95 3.39 17.31 -8.49
N SER A 96 2.77 18.45 -8.74
CA SER A 96 1.33 18.49 -9.08
C SER A 96 1.02 17.57 -10.27
N GLY A 97 -0.03 16.77 -10.17
CA GLY A 97 -0.47 15.83 -11.21
C GLY A 97 0.33 14.53 -11.33
N VAL A 98 1.33 14.29 -10.47
CA VAL A 98 2.13 13.06 -10.55
C VAL A 98 1.31 11.81 -10.19
N HIS A 99 1.47 10.75 -10.98
CA HIS A 99 0.96 9.43 -10.61
C HIS A 99 1.86 8.80 -9.55
N ILE A 100 1.41 8.84 -8.28
CA ILE A 100 2.12 8.30 -7.10
C ILE A 100 2.51 6.84 -7.31
N TYR A 101 1.67 6.04 -7.98
CA TYR A 101 1.99 4.67 -8.34
C TYR A 101 1.74 4.41 -9.81
N ARG A 102 2.44 3.41 -10.34
CA ARG A 102 2.34 2.95 -11.73
C ARG A 102 2.50 1.45 -11.79
N ASN A 103 1.96 0.84 -12.84
CA ASN A 103 2.08 -0.59 -13.03
C ASN A 103 2.22 -0.99 -14.51
N SER A 104 2.79 -2.16 -14.73
CA SER A 104 2.86 -2.81 -16.04
C SER A 104 1.46 -3.18 -16.56
N ARG A 105 1.31 -3.23 -17.88
CA ARG A 105 0.05 -3.61 -18.53
C ARG A 105 -0.44 -5.01 -18.09
N GLY A 106 -1.74 -5.12 -17.84
CA GLY A 106 -2.43 -6.38 -17.54
C GLY A 106 -2.59 -6.70 -16.05
N ILE A 107 -2.27 -5.78 -15.15
CA ILE A 107 -2.68 -5.89 -13.74
C ILE A 107 -4.16 -5.51 -13.62
N LYS A 108 -5.00 -6.44 -13.15
CA LYS A 108 -6.42 -6.18 -12.89
C LYS A 108 -6.55 -5.33 -11.63
N ARG A 109 -7.25 -4.19 -11.74
CA ARG A 109 -7.55 -3.32 -10.61
C ARG A 109 -8.67 -3.93 -9.75
N PRO A 110 -8.68 -3.65 -8.43
CA PRO A 110 -9.81 -4.02 -7.58
C PRO A 110 -11.08 -3.30 -8.06
N THR A 111 -12.22 -3.96 -7.89
CA THR A 111 -13.53 -3.38 -8.19
C THR A 111 -14.02 -2.63 -6.95
N ASN A 112 -14.45 -1.38 -7.14
CA ASN A 112 -14.90 -0.53 -6.05
C ASN A 112 -16.42 -0.31 -6.18
N PHE A 113 -17.12 -0.47 -5.06
CA PHE A 113 -18.55 -0.21 -4.94
C PHE A 113 -18.78 0.80 -3.82
N LYS A 114 -19.80 1.65 -3.99
CA LYS A 114 -20.21 2.61 -2.97
C LYS A 114 -21.70 2.45 -2.74
N GLY A 115 -22.08 2.18 -1.51
CA GLY A 115 -23.47 1.98 -1.11
C GLY A 115 -23.57 1.73 0.38
N PHE A 116 -24.77 1.41 0.84
CA PHE A 116 -24.98 0.92 2.21
C PHE A 116 -24.40 -0.49 2.35
N LYS A 117 -23.89 -0.82 3.54
CA LYS A 117 -23.21 -2.09 3.81
C LYS A 117 -24.03 -3.31 3.38
N GLY A 118 -25.30 -3.39 3.80
CA GLY A 118 -26.17 -4.52 3.45
C GLY A 118 -26.31 -4.72 1.94
N GLN A 119 -26.52 -3.64 1.18
CA GLN A 119 -26.61 -3.70 -0.28
C GLN A 119 -25.30 -4.17 -0.92
N VAL A 120 -24.15 -3.63 -0.48
CA VAL A 120 -22.84 -4.03 -1.02
C VAL A 120 -22.54 -5.50 -0.72
N LEU A 121 -22.87 -5.98 0.49
CA LEU A 121 -22.71 -7.39 0.85
C LEU A 121 -23.60 -8.29 -0.02
N LYS A 122 -24.87 -7.92 -0.19
CA LYS A 122 -25.82 -8.64 -1.03
C LYS A 122 -25.38 -8.69 -2.50
N ASP A 123 -24.91 -7.57 -3.06
CA ASP A 123 -24.39 -7.50 -4.44
C ASP A 123 -23.15 -8.37 -4.65
N LEU A 124 -22.38 -8.62 -3.58
CA LEU A 124 -21.24 -9.53 -3.57
C LEU A 124 -21.62 -10.98 -3.24
N GLY A 125 -22.91 -11.28 -3.05
CA GLY A 125 -23.41 -12.61 -2.71
C GLY A 125 -23.15 -13.03 -1.26
N LEU A 126 -22.92 -12.07 -0.35
CA LEU A 126 -22.67 -12.30 1.07
C LEU A 126 -23.95 -12.08 1.89
N SER A 127 -24.08 -12.83 2.99
CA SER A 127 -25.14 -12.61 3.97
C SER A 127 -24.97 -11.24 4.66
N GLU A 128 -26.06 -10.56 5.00
CA GLU A 128 -26.00 -9.30 5.75
C GLU A 128 -25.48 -9.52 7.19
N ASP A 129 -25.70 -10.72 7.75
CA ASP A 129 -25.27 -11.11 9.10
C ASP A 129 -23.84 -11.67 9.14
N ILE A 130 -23.09 -11.60 8.03
CA ILE A 130 -21.72 -12.13 7.97
C ILE A 130 -20.79 -11.34 8.91
N THR A 131 -20.08 -12.07 9.76
CA THR A 131 -19.02 -11.51 10.60
C THR A 131 -17.75 -11.29 9.79
N ALA A 132 -17.15 -10.11 9.90
CA ALA A 132 -15.88 -9.82 9.27
C ALA A 132 -14.73 -10.63 9.89
N ASP A 133 -13.78 -11.06 9.08
CA ASP A 133 -12.57 -11.76 9.52
C ASP A 133 -11.66 -10.86 10.37
N ALA A 134 -11.66 -9.55 10.07
CA ALA A 134 -10.97 -8.52 10.84
C ALA A 134 -11.74 -7.19 10.75
N THR A 135 -11.72 -6.42 11.84
CA THR A 135 -12.39 -5.11 11.93
C THR A 135 -11.48 -4.08 12.59
N PHE A 136 -11.32 -2.92 11.95
CA PHE A 136 -10.52 -1.81 12.45
C PHE A 136 -11.39 -0.57 12.62
N ASN A 137 -11.34 -0.01 13.83
CA ASN A 137 -12.15 1.13 14.21
C ASN A 137 -11.27 2.37 14.43
N ARG A 138 -11.49 3.42 13.65
CA ARG A 138 -10.80 4.70 13.80
C ARG A 138 -11.79 5.79 14.15
N LYS A 139 -11.57 6.45 15.28
CA LYS A 139 -12.39 7.57 15.75
C LYS A 139 -11.67 8.88 15.45
N GLN A 140 -12.38 9.81 14.84
CA GLN A 140 -11.89 11.16 14.58
C GLN A 140 -12.85 12.18 15.20
N LYS A 141 -12.32 13.09 16.02
CA LYS A 141 -13.08 14.21 16.55
C LYS A 141 -13.12 15.33 15.50
N LEU A 142 -14.31 15.82 15.21
CA LEU A 142 -14.53 16.94 14.31
C LEU A 142 -14.46 18.27 15.08
N LYS A 143 -14.25 19.36 14.34
CA LYS A 143 -14.12 20.72 14.92
C LYS A 143 -15.37 21.14 15.71
N ASP A 144 -16.54 20.65 15.33
CA ASP A 144 -17.84 20.91 15.97
C ASP A 144 -18.13 20.00 17.18
N GLY A 145 -17.14 19.22 17.64
CA GLY A 145 -17.27 18.32 18.78
C GLY A 145 -17.91 16.97 18.46
N LYS A 146 -18.44 16.77 17.25
CA LYS A 146 -18.97 15.47 16.82
C LYS A 146 -17.83 14.45 16.64
N ARG A 147 -18.18 13.17 16.66
CA ARG A 147 -17.25 12.05 16.46
C ARG A 147 -17.60 11.34 15.17
N LEU A 148 -16.65 11.27 14.26
CA LEU A 148 -16.71 10.42 13.08
C LEU A 148 -16.05 9.08 13.40
N ILE A 149 -16.74 7.99 13.12
CA ILE A 149 -16.23 6.63 13.32
C ILE A 149 -16.08 5.99 11.95
N HIS A 150 -14.85 5.63 11.60
CA HIS A 150 -14.54 4.83 10.42
C HIS A 150 -14.37 3.38 10.87
N ILE A 151 -15.19 2.50 10.30
CA ILE A 151 -15.10 1.05 10.51
C ILE A 151 -14.60 0.47 9.19
N THR A 152 -13.50 -0.28 9.24
CA THR A 152 -12.94 -1.01 8.10
C THR A 152 -13.04 -2.50 8.40
N GLU A 153 -13.76 -3.23 7.56
CA GLU A 153 -14.01 -4.66 7.71
C GLU A 153 -13.36 -5.44 6.58
N PHE A 154 -12.75 -6.59 6.90
CA PHE A 154 -12.11 -7.50 5.95
C PHE A 154 -12.87 -8.82 5.89
N TYR A 155 -13.07 -9.33 4.67
CA TYR A 155 -13.79 -10.57 4.37
C TYR A 155 -12.92 -11.41 3.44
N ASP A 156 -11.98 -12.17 4.00
CA ASP A 156 -10.98 -12.95 3.28
C ASP A 156 -11.49 -14.36 2.91
N ASN A 157 -12.41 -14.90 3.71
CA ASN A 157 -12.90 -16.27 3.58
C ASN A 157 -14.23 -16.39 2.80
N ILE A 158 -14.44 -15.53 1.80
CA ILE A 158 -15.62 -15.63 0.94
C ILE A 158 -15.52 -16.93 0.13
N PRO A 159 -16.55 -17.82 0.17
CA PRO A 159 -16.48 -19.19 -0.35
C PRO A 159 -15.93 -19.33 -1.78
N ASP A 160 -16.10 -18.33 -2.65
CA ASP A 160 -15.67 -18.35 -4.05
C ASP A 160 -14.28 -17.76 -4.36
N LYS A 161 -13.54 -17.24 -3.37
CA LYS A 161 -12.24 -16.56 -3.61
C LYS A 161 -11.07 -17.10 -2.79
N LYS A 162 -11.07 -18.40 -2.46
CA LYS A 162 -9.90 -19.11 -1.88
C LYS A 162 -8.71 -19.29 -2.84
N LYS A 163 -8.33 -18.25 -3.59
CA LYS A 163 -7.01 -18.18 -4.24
C LYS A 163 -6.29 -16.92 -3.77
N THR A 164 -5.52 -17.13 -2.70
CA THR A 164 -4.44 -16.32 -2.18
C THR A 164 -4.81 -14.94 -1.64
N ASN A 165 -5.27 -14.88 -0.38
CA ASN A 165 -5.11 -13.72 0.49
C ASN A 165 -4.74 -14.23 1.89
N HIS A 166 -3.45 -14.49 2.09
CA HIS A 166 -2.87 -14.60 3.43
C HIS A 166 -1.93 -13.40 3.58
N ALA A 167 -2.50 -12.27 3.96
CA ALA A 167 -1.76 -11.18 4.54
C ALA A 167 -2.60 -10.64 5.71
N ARG A 168 -2.75 -11.46 6.75
CA ARG A 168 -3.13 -10.95 8.06
C ARG A 168 -1.91 -10.23 8.64
N GLN A 169 -2.12 -8.99 9.01
CA GLN A 169 -1.16 -8.14 9.69
C GLN A 169 -1.82 -7.75 11.01
N ASP A 170 -1.86 -8.72 11.91
CA ASP A 170 -1.93 -8.42 13.33
C ASP A 170 -0.49 -8.11 13.75
N ASN A 171 -0.25 -6.88 14.21
CA ASN A 171 0.60 -6.53 15.34
C ASN A 171 0.62 -5.01 15.51
N ASP A 172 0.56 -4.61 16.78
CA ASP A 172 0.48 -3.26 17.34
C ASP A 172 1.53 -2.25 16.82
#